data_AF-A0A1F0MJN5-F1
#
_entry.id   AF-A0A1F0MJN5-F1
#
_cell.length_a   1.000
_cell.length_b   1.000
_cell.length_c   1.000
_cell.angle_alpha   90.00
_cell.angle_beta   90.00
_cell.angle_gamma   90.00
#
_symmetry.space_group_name_H-M   'P 1'
#
loop_
_entity.id
_entity.type
_entity.pdbx_description
1 polymer ?
#
loop_
_entity_poly.entity_id
_entity_poly.type
_entity_poly.pdbx_seq_one_letter_code
_entity_poly.pdbx_strand_id
1 'polypeptide(L)'
;MLAGIEAPTAGEVLVGGQPSLLGVSAALQPKLTGMENIRLGLLAMGVPRNEMPRFIDEVTELSSLGEEALTRPMNTYSSGMSARLTFAIATSRNPEILMIDEALGTGDATFARTAKKRMGELLENSGTVFMVSHSAKTLRRTCKKAIWLHDGEIVMEGSLSELSPQYARWGKHITEKDFDKAQEVIDYNKRDYRKPDIVLQRG
;
A
#
# COMPACT_ATOMS: atom_id res chain seq x y z
N MET A 1 -10.29 -9.40 0.94
CA MET A 1 -9.91 -10.62 0.19
C MET A 1 -8.40 -10.81 0.05
N LEU A 2 -7.67 -10.02 -0.76
CA LEU A 2 -6.22 -10.24 -0.97
C LEU A 2 -5.39 -10.19 0.32
N ALA A 3 -5.77 -9.33 1.28
CA ALA A 3 -5.13 -9.24 2.58
C ALA A 3 -5.46 -10.37 3.56
N GLY A 4 -6.33 -11.32 3.18
CA GLY A 4 -6.82 -12.38 4.08
C GLY A 4 -7.85 -11.95 5.13
N ILE A 5 -8.26 -10.67 5.14
CA ILE A 5 -9.22 -10.12 6.13
C ILE A 5 -10.65 -10.63 5.89
N GLU A 6 -11.01 -10.90 4.62
CA GLU A 6 -12.34 -11.37 4.23
C GLU A 6 -12.21 -12.55 3.27
N ALA A 7 -13.02 -13.58 3.48
CA ALA A 7 -13.11 -14.75 2.61
C ALA A 7 -13.98 -14.47 1.37
N PRO A 8 -13.61 -14.99 0.19
CA PRO A 8 -14.48 -14.90 -0.99
C PRO A 8 -15.72 -15.77 -0.83
N THR A 9 -16.85 -15.35 -1.40
CA THR A 9 -18.08 -16.15 -1.43
C THR A 9 -17.92 -17.44 -2.26
N ALA A 10 -17.09 -17.39 -3.30
CA ALA A 10 -16.76 -18.52 -4.16
C ALA A 10 -15.34 -18.38 -4.74
N GLY A 11 -14.71 -19.50 -5.09
CA GLY A 11 -13.32 -19.53 -5.57
C GLY A 11 -12.30 -19.54 -4.42
N GLU A 12 -11.03 -19.44 -4.78
CA GLU A 12 -9.91 -19.53 -3.84
C GLU A 12 -8.93 -18.38 -4.05
N VAL A 13 -8.31 -17.91 -2.96
CA VAL A 13 -7.22 -16.94 -3.00
C VAL A 13 -5.97 -17.63 -2.50
N LEU A 14 -5.02 -17.88 -3.40
CA LEU A 14 -3.75 -18.52 -3.10
C LEU A 14 -2.65 -17.46 -3.08
N VAL A 15 -1.86 -17.44 -2.01
CA VAL A 15 -0.81 -16.44 -1.80
C VAL A 15 0.48 -17.13 -1.38
N GLY A 16 1.58 -16.81 -2.04
CA GLY A 16 2.91 -17.41 -1.79
C GLY A 16 3.69 -16.77 -0.65
N GLY A 17 3.11 -15.80 0.04
CA GLY A 17 3.71 -15.05 1.14
C GLY A 17 2.61 -14.32 1.92
N GLN A 18 2.95 -13.68 3.04
CA GLN A 18 1.96 -12.97 3.85
C GLN A 18 1.76 -11.54 3.33
N PRO A 19 0.57 -11.18 2.81
CA PRO A 19 0.27 -9.81 2.39
C PRO A 19 0.24 -8.88 3.59
N SER A 20 0.93 -7.75 3.48
CA SER A 20 0.92 -6.71 4.50
C SER A 20 0.34 -5.41 3.93
N LEU A 21 -0.76 -4.93 4.50
CA LEU A 21 -1.19 -3.55 4.29
C LEU A 21 -0.14 -2.63 4.91
N LEU A 22 0.22 -1.56 4.20
CA LEU A 22 1.09 -0.55 4.79
C LEU A 22 0.29 0.28 5.80
N GLY A 23 0.32 -0.14 7.06
CA GLY A 23 -0.36 0.54 8.14
C GLY A 23 -0.24 -0.19 9.48
N VAL A 24 0.02 0.58 10.53
CA VAL A 24 0.12 0.07 11.92
C VAL A 24 -0.79 0.84 12.88
N SER A 25 -1.51 1.86 12.37
CA SER A 25 -2.26 2.82 13.19
C SER A 25 -3.28 2.16 14.12
N ALA A 26 -3.90 1.06 13.70
CA ALA A 26 -4.87 0.32 14.51
C ALA A 26 -4.25 -0.35 15.76
N ALA A 27 -2.95 -0.64 15.72
CA ALA A 27 -2.22 -1.22 16.85
C ALA A 27 -1.74 -0.15 17.84
N LEU A 28 -1.50 1.08 17.37
CA LEU A 28 -0.93 2.14 18.20
C LEU A 28 -1.92 2.64 19.26
N GLN A 29 -1.40 2.96 20.44
CA GLN A 29 -2.15 3.40 21.61
C GLN A 29 -1.77 4.84 21.98
N PRO A 30 -2.68 5.82 21.82
CA PRO A 30 -2.38 7.23 22.07
C PRO A 30 -1.90 7.54 23.50
N LYS A 31 -2.32 6.76 24.49
CA LYS A 31 -1.94 6.96 25.91
C LYS A 31 -0.54 6.42 26.25
N LEU A 32 0.03 5.58 25.40
CA LEU A 32 1.37 5.04 25.58
C LEU A 32 2.42 6.00 25.02
N THR A 33 3.64 5.89 25.52
CA THR A 33 4.81 6.63 25.04
C THR A 33 5.14 6.29 23.59
N GLY A 34 5.95 7.13 22.94
CA GLY A 34 6.49 6.82 21.62
C GLY A 34 7.20 5.47 21.58
N MET A 35 8.08 5.21 22.55
CA MET A 35 8.85 3.96 22.64
C MET A 35 7.95 2.72 22.82
N GLU A 36 6.91 2.83 23.65
CA GLU A 36 5.94 1.75 23.82
C GLU A 36 5.14 1.50 22.53
N ASN A 37 4.77 2.56 21.82
CA ASN A 37 4.11 2.46 20.51
C ASN A 37 5.01 1.83 19.44
N ILE A 38 6.31 2.13 19.44
CA ILE A 38 7.27 1.46 18.55
C ILE A 38 7.24 -0.05 18.80
N ARG A 39 7.41 -0.47 20.06
CA ARG A 39 7.40 -1.89 20.43
C ARG A 39 6.08 -2.57 20.04
N LEU A 40 4.96 -1.92 20.34
CA LEU A 40 3.62 -2.45 20.06
C LEU A 40 3.39 -2.61 18.55
N GLY A 41 3.78 -1.60 17.76
CA GLY A 41 3.67 -1.65 16.32
C GLY A 41 4.56 -2.72 15.68
N LEU A 42 5.82 -2.85 16.14
CA LEU A 42 6.73 -3.92 15.69
C LEU A 42 6.18 -5.32 16.01
N LEU A 43 5.63 -5.50 17.21
CA LEU A 43 4.97 -6.76 17.60
C LEU A 43 3.74 -7.04 16.72
N ALA A 44 2.91 -6.03 16.45
CA ALA A 44 1.74 -6.16 15.59
C ALA A 44 2.12 -6.54 14.15
N MET A 45 3.29 -6.09 13.68
CA MET A 45 3.85 -6.50 12.39
C MET A 45 4.54 -7.87 12.45
N GLY A 46 4.61 -8.55 13.60
CA GLY A 46 5.22 -9.87 13.73
C GLY A 46 6.75 -9.87 13.81
N VAL A 47 7.37 -8.78 14.24
CA VAL A 47 8.82 -8.74 14.47
C VAL A 47 9.19 -9.65 15.65
N PRO A 48 10.12 -10.61 15.47
CA PRO A 48 10.50 -11.51 16.53
C PRO A 48 11.34 -10.80 17.60
N ARG A 49 11.25 -11.27 18.85
CA ARG A 49 11.86 -10.59 20.02
C ARG A 49 13.38 -10.40 19.91
N ASN A 50 14.08 -11.31 19.26
CA ASN A 50 15.52 -11.26 19.05
C ASN A 50 15.94 -10.16 18.07
N GLU A 51 15.06 -9.75 17.15
CA GLU A 51 15.33 -8.66 16.18
C GLU A 51 14.83 -7.29 16.67
N MET A 52 14.04 -7.27 17.74
CA MET A 52 13.39 -6.07 18.26
C MET A 52 14.35 -4.89 18.49
N PRO A 53 15.55 -5.06 19.10
CA PRO A 53 16.46 -3.93 19.31
C PRO A 53 16.85 -3.23 18.00
N ARG A 54 17.20 -4.01 16.97
CA ARG A 54 17.58 -3.49 15.65
C ARG A 54 16.47 -2.65 15.03
N PHE A 55 15.23 -3.15 15.07
CA PHE A 55 14.09 -2.42 14.49
C PHE A 55 13.66 -1.21 15.32
N ILE A 56 13.82 -1.24 16.65
CA ILE A 56 13.57 -0.06 17.49
C ILE A 56 14.52 1.07 17.10
N ASP A 57 15.80 0.76 16.92
CA ASP A 57 16.81 1.74 16.51
C ASP A 57 16.49 2.31 15.13
N GLU A 58 16.17 1.45 14.15
CA GLU A 58 15.78 1.84 12.80
C GLU A 58 14.54 2.75 12.80
N VAL A 59 13.49 2.41 13.56
CA VAL A 59 12.28 3.23 13.66
C VAL A 59 12.57 4.58 14.32
N THR A 60 13.41 4.58 15.35
CA THR A 60 13.80 5.81 16.06
C THR A 60 14.49 6.78 15.10
N GLU A 61 15.47 6.29 14.33
CA GLU A 61 16.16 7.08 13.31
C GLU A 61 15.22 7.57 12.20
N LEU A 62 14.41 6.67 11.62
CA LEU A 62 13.47 6.99 10.55
C LEU A 62 12.42 8.01 10.97
N SER A 63 11.93 7.92 12.21
CA SER A 63 10.95 8.88 12.74
C SER A 63 11.55 10.29 12.85
N SER A 64 12.87 10.38 13.04
CA SER A 64 13.65 11.58 13.37
C SER A 64 13.00 12.43 14.48
N LEU A 65 12.34 11.76 15.41
CA LEU A 65 11.86 12.35 16.66
C LEU A 65 13.04 12.38 17.65
N GLY A 66 13.16 13.46 18.43
CA GLY A 66 14.15 13.51 19.50
C GLY A 66 13.85 12.49 20.60
N GLU A 67 14.86 12.05 21.34
CA GLU A 67 14.70 11.05 22.41
C GLU A 67 13.65 11.45 23.45
N GLU A 68 13.58 12.74 23.81
CA GLU A 68 12.56 13.30 24.71
C GLU A 68 11.14 13.10 24.18
N ALA A 69 10.95 13.15 22.87
CA ALA A 69 9.62 12.89 22.30
C ALA A 69 9.21 11.42 22.49
N LEU A 70 10.15 10.47 22.44
CA LEU A 70 9.83 9.05 22.56
C LEU A 70 9.45 8.63 23.99
N THR A 71 9.78 9.44 25.00
CA THR A 71 9.43 9.17 26.40
C THR A 71 8.06 9.72 26.82
N ARG A 72 7.47 10.62 26.01
CA ARG A 72 6.14 11.21 26.30
C ARG A 72 5.02 10.46 25.57
N PRO A 73 3.79 10.46 26.12
CA PRO A 73 2.63 9.84 25.49
C PRO A 73 2.34 10.38 24.08
N MET A 74 1.94 9.50 23.16
CA MET A 74 1.71 9.83 21.75
C MET A 74 0.55 10.82 21.55
N ASN A 75 -0.43 10.87 22.45
CA ASN A 75 -1.51 11.87 22.42
C ASN A 75 -1.03 13.31 22.67
N THR A 76 0.22 13.52 23.11
CA THR A 76 0.85 14.83 23.24
C THR A 76 1.54 15.30 21.95
N TYR A 77 1.62 14.43 20.94
CA TYR A 77 2.31 14.71 19.69
C TYR A 77 1.50 15.67 18.81
N SER A 78 2.19 16.46 18.00
CA SER A 78 1.55 17.12 16.87
C SER A 78 1.12 16.08 15.81
N SER A 79 0.21 16.46 14.92
CA SER A 79 -0.19 15.60 13.79
C SER A 79 0.99 15.12 12.96
N GLY A 80 1.98 15.99 12.70
CA GLY A 80 3.21 15.65 11.99
C GLY A 80 4.07 14.63 12.74
N MET A 81 4.25 14.79 14.05
CA MET A 81 5.00 13.82 14.86
C MET A 81 4.34 12.44 14.87
N SER A 82 3.02 12.39 15.04
CA SER A 82 2.25 11.15 15.00
C SER A 82 2.36 10.48 13.63
N ALA A 83 2.24 11.25 12.55
CA ALA A 83 2.39 10.74 11.18
C ALA A 83 3.79 10.17 10.94
N ARG A 84 4.84 10.86 11.42
CA ARG A 84 6.24 10.42 11.28
C ARG A 84 6.52 9.13 12.03
N LEU A 85 6.09 9.02 13.29
CA LEU A 85 6.27 7.79 14.06
C LEU A 85 5.50 6.62 13.43
N THR A 86 4.23 6.86 13.05
CA THR A 86 3.39 5.84 12.40
C THR A 86 4.02 5.37 11.10
N PHE A 87 4.52 6.29 10.26
CA PHE A 87 5.20 5.98 9.01
C PHE A 87 6.49 5.19 9.26
N ALA A 88 7.32 5.63 10.21
CA ALA A 88 8.59 4.97 10.53
C ALA A 88 8.36 3.52 10.99
N ILE A 89 7.37 3.28 11.86
CA ILE A 89 6.99 1.93 12.26
C ILE A 89 6.48 1.15 11.05
N ALA A 90 5.48 1.66 10.32
CA ALA A 90 4.87 0.93 9.21
C ALA A 90 5.85 0.56 8.09
N THR A 91 6.91 1.35 7.90
CA THR A 91 7.90 1.15 6.85
C THR A 91 9.21 0.52 7.34
N SER A 92 9.33 0.13 8.61
CA SER A 92 10.59 -0.42 9.15
C SER A 92 10.89 -1.83 8.64
N ARG A 93 9.89 -2.57 8.12
CA ARG A 93 10.07 -3.91 7.57
C ARG A 93 9.80 -3.94 6.07
N ASN A 94 10.55 -4.77 5.35
CA ASN A 94 10.24 -5.14 3.97
C ASN A 94 9.32 -6.37 3.97
N PRO A 95 8.06 -6.26 3.51
CA PRO A 95 7.21 -7.42 3.33
C PRO A 95 7.50 -8.13 2.00
N GLU A 96 7.22 -9.42 1.94
CA GLU A 96 7.27 -10.18 0.68
C GLU A 96 6.20 -9.69 -0.30
N ILE A 97 5.00 -9.40 0.23
CA ILE A 97 3.87 -8.86 -0.51
C ILE A 97 3.41 -7.57 0.19
N LEU A 98 3.74 -6.43 -0.42
CA LEU A 98 3.35 -5.11 0.04
C LEU A 98 2.02 -4.70 -0.59
N MET A 99 1.04 -4.30 0.22
CA MET A 99 -0.19 -3.68 -0.26
C MET A 99 -0.23 -2.21 0.16
N ILE A 100 -0.36 -1.33 -0.83
CA ILE A 100 -0.47 0.11 -0.64
C ILE A 100 -1.87 0.56 -1.05
N ASP A 101 -2.59 1.16 -0.11
CA ASP A 101 -3.78 1.94 -0.39
C ASP A 101 -3.43 3.43 -0.46
N GLU A 102 -4.15 4.21 -1.25
CA GLU A 102 -3.86 5.59 -1.67
C GLU A 102 -3.65 6.58 -0.50
N ALA A 103 -4.00 6.18 0.73
CA ALA A 103 -3.86 6.92 1.97
C ALA A 103 -2.42 7.24 2.42
N LEU A 104 -1.37 6.79 1.71
CA LEU A 104 0.03 7.04 2.12
C LEU A 104 0.54 8.48 1.89
N GLY A 105 -0.33 9.43 1.58
CA GLY A 105 -0.01 10.86 1.56
C GLY A 105 0.14 11.43 2.97
N THR A 106 1.23 11.17 3.67
CA THR A 106 1.51 11.79 4.98
C THR A 106 1.82 13.28 4.81
N GLY A 107 0.90 14.12 5.32
CA GLY A 107 0.84 15.58 5.19
C GLY A 107 1.88 16.40 5.98
N ASP A 108 3.15 16.02 5.92
CA ASP A 108 4.27 16.86 6.40
C ASP A 108 5.26 17.11 5.26
N ALA A 109 5.32 18.35 4.78
CA ALA A 109 6.23 18.77 3.71
C ALA A 109 7.72 18.64 4.11
N THR A 110 8.04 18.74 5.39
CA THR A 110 9.42 18.62 5.89
C THR A 110 9.90 17.16 5.90
N PHE A 111 8.99 16.22 6.11
CA PHE A 111 9.27 14.78 6.12
C PHE A 111 9.09 14.11 4.75
N ALA A 112 8.46 14.78 3.79
CA ALA A 112 8.13 14.24 2.47
C ALA A 112 9.34 13.66 1.71
N ARG A 113 10.54 14.25 1.84
CA ARG A 113 11.75 13.73 1.19
C ARG A 113 12.19 12.38 1.79
N THR A 114 12.22 12.28 3.11
CA THR A 114 12.56 11.04 3.83
C THR A 114 11.52 9.96 3.54
N ALA A 115 10.23 10.30 3.62
CA ALA A 115 9.15 9.39 3.30
C ALA A 115 9.23 8.86 1.86
N LYS A 116 9.50 9.75 0.89
CA LYS A 116 9.66 9.36 -0.51
C LYS A 116 10.87 8.44 -0.72
N LYS A 117 12.02 8.75 -0.09
CA LYS A 117 13.21 7.89 -0.17
C LYS A 117 12.91 6.50 0.40
N ARG A 118 12.34 6.44 1.60
CA ARG A 118 12.00 5.18 2.26
C ARG A 118 10.98 4.37 1.46
N MET A 119 9.98 5.03 0.88
CA MET A 119 9.03 4.36 -0.01
C MET A 119 9.71 3.78 -1.24
N GLY A 120 10.68 4.49 -1.83
CA GLY A 120 11.50 3.97 -2.93
C GLY A 120 12.24 2.70 -2.53
N GLU A 121 12.96 2.73 -1.41
CA GLU A 121 13.67 1.57 -0.86
C GLU A 121 12.72 0.39 -0.58
N LEU A 122 11.54 0.67 -0.01
CA LEU A 122 10.53 -0.34 0.28
C LEU A 122 10.01 -0.99 -1.01
N LEU A 123 9.73 -0.20 -2.05
CA LEU A 123 9.28 -0.69 -3.35
C LEU A 123 10.35 -1.50 -4.08
N GLU A 124 11.63 -1.12 -3.95
CA GLU A 124 12.76 -1.84 -4.56
C GLU A 124 13.07 -3.15 -3.85
N ASN A 125 12.92 -3.19 -2.52
CA ASN A 125 13.23 -4.36 -1.70
C ASN A 125 12.04 -5.30 -1.46
N SER A 126 10.80 -4.88 -1.79
CA SER A 126 9.62 -5.76 -1.68
C SER A 126 9.56 -6.72 -2.87
N GLY A 127 9.21 -7.98 -2.60
CA GLY A 127 9.10 -8.99 -3.66
C GLY A 127 7.96 -8.69 -4.64
N THR A 128 6.76 -8.46 -4.11
CA THR A 128 5.56 -8.11 -4.89
C THR A 128 4.87 -6.90 -4.27
N VAL A 129 4.51 -5.92 -5.09
CA VAL A 129 3.77 -4.72 -4.65
C VAL A 129 2.40 -4.69 -5.34
N PHE A 130 1.35 -4.65 -4.55
CA PHE A 130 -0.01 -4.33 -4.98
C PHE A 130 -0.34 -2.90 -4.57
N MET A 131 -0.70 -2.07 -5.52
CA MET A 131 -1.04 -0.67 -5.29
C MET A 131 -2.43 -0.37 -5.81
N VAL A 132 -3.25 0.25 -4.96
CA VAL A 132 -4.55 0.81 -5.33
C VAL A 132 -4.43 2.33 -5.29
N SER A 133 -4.77 3.00 -6.39
CA SER A 133 -4.74 4.46 -6.48
C SER A 133 -5.60 4.97 -7.63
N HIS A 134 -6.27 6.10 -7.42
CA HIS A 134 -6.95 6.90 -8.43
C HIS A 134 -5.98 7.76 -9.26
N SER A 135 -4.73 7.94 -8.80
CA SER A 135 -3.69 8.67 -9.52
C SER A 135 -2.97 7.79 -10.55
N ALA A 136 -3.39 7.90 -11.81
CA ALA A 136 -2.69 7.27 -12.95
C ALA A 136 -1.21 7.67 -13.04
N LYS A 137 -0.85 8.88 -12.59
CA LYS A 137 0.55 9.35 -12.54
C LYS A 137 1.38 8.56 -11.52
N THR A 138 0.82 8.26 -10.36
CA THR A 138 1.49 7.47 -9.32
C THR A 138 1.68 6.04 -9.81
N LEU A 139 0.62 5.42 -10.33
CA LEU A 139 0.66 4.07 -10.88
C LEU A 139 1.73 3.92 -11.96
N ARG A 140 1.77 4.82 -12.95
CA ARG A 140 2.78 4.79 -14.04
C ARG A 140 4.23 4.86 -13.57
N ARG A 141 4.50 5.52 -12.43
CA ARG A 141 5.86 5.65 -11.90
C ARG A 141 6.30 4.43 -11.11
N THR A 142 5.35 3.75 -10.46
CA THR A 142 5.66 2.73 -9.46
C THR A 142 5.36 1.30 -9.92
N CYS A 143 4.35 1.12 -10.78
CA CYS A 143 3.89 -0.19 -11.19
C CYS A 143 4.27 -0.49 -12.65
N LYS A 144 4.53 -1.76 -12.95
CA LYS A 144 4.82 -2.25 -14.33
C LYS A 144 3.56 -2.71 -15.05
N LYS A 145 2.65 -3.33 -14.30
CA LYS A 145 1.37 -3.86 -14.77
C LYS A 145 0.23 -3.30 -13.95
N ALA A 146 -0.98 -3.33 -14.50
CA ALA A 146 -2.20 -2.94 -13.81
C ALA A 146 -3.37 -3.84 -14.23
N ILE A 147 -4.39 -3.89 -13.37
CA ILE A 147 -5.69 -4.50 -13.63
C ILE A 147 -6.72 -3.38 -13.49
N TRP A 148 -7.56 -3.21 -14.51
CA TRP A 148 -8.70 -2.32 -14.47
C TRP A 148 -9.95 -3.13 -14.10
N LEU A 149 -10.52 -2.81 -12.95
CA LEU A 149 -11.80 -3.34 -12.48
C LEU A 149 -12.92 -2.32 -12.71
N HIS A 150 -14.07 -2.79 -13.16
CA HIS A 150 -15.31 -2.01 -13.26
C HIS A 150 -16.49 -2.89 -12.86
N ASP A 151 -17.29 -2.44 -11.90
CA ASP A 151 -18.46 -3.16 -11.36
C ASP A 151 -18.20 -4.63 -11.00
N GLY A 152 -17.05 -4.89 -10.36
CA GLY A 152 -16.66 -6.22 -9.91
C GLY A 152 -16.07 -7.12 -11.00
N GLU A 153 -15.98 -6.65 -12.24
CA GLU A 153 -15.42 -7.41 -13.36
C GLU A 153 -14.10 -6.81 -13.85
N ILE A 154 -13.21 -7.69 -14.33
CA ILE A 154 -11.96 -7.27 -14.97
C ILE A 154 -12.28 -6.78 -16.38
N VAL A 155 -11.97 -5.51 -16.63
CA VAL A 155 -12.11 -4.87 -17.95
C VAL A 155 -10.87 -5.11 -18.79
N MET A 156 -9.70 -4.98 -18.19
CA MET A 156 -8.41 -5.10 -18.86
C MET A 156 -7.33 -5.43 -17.83
N GLU A 157 -6.35 -6.24 -18.22
CA GLU A 157 -5.07 -6.36 -17.54
C GLU A 157 -3.93 -6.16 -18.54
N GLY A 158 -2.78 -5.66 -18.10
CA GLY A 158 -1.65 -5.51 -19.00
C GLY A 158 -0.60 -4.54 -18.48
N SER A 159 0.25 -4.06 -19.38
CA SER A 159 1.21 -3.02 -19.04
C SER A 159 0.48 -1.71 -18.75
N LEU A 160 1.05 -0.89 -17.86
CA LEU A 160 0.48 0.42 -17.56
C LEU A 160 0.47 1.37 -18.77
N SER A 161 1.39 1.18 -19.72
CA SER A 161 1.42 1.91 -20.99
C SER A 161 0.23 1.61 -21.89
N GLU A 162 -0.27 0.38 -21.89
CA GLU A 162 -1.43 -0.03 -22.71
C GLU A 162 -2.75 0.35 -22.02
N LEU A 163 -2.82 0.17 -20.70
CA LEU A 163 -4.04 0.36 -19.93
C LEU A 163 -4.34 1.84 -19.63
N SER A 164 -3.31 2.65 -19.33
CA SER A 164 -3.51 4.06 -18.94
C SER A 164 -4.29 4.89 -19.98
N PRO A 165 -4.01 4.79 -21.31
CA PRO A 165 -4.78 5.52 -22.31
C PRO A 165 -6.25 5.11 -22.36
N GLN A 166 -6.55 3.81 -22.20
CA GLN A 166 -7.92 3.29 -22.21
C GLN A 166 -8.71 3.80 -21.01
N TYR A 167 -8.11 3.74 -19.82
CA TYR A 167 -8.71 4.26 -18.60
C TYR A 167 -8.93 5.78 -18.67
N ALA A 168 -7.96 6.53 -19.22
CA ALA A 168 -8.11 7.97 -19.43
C ALA A 168 -9.21 8.32 -20.44
N ARG A 169 -9.36 7.54 -21.52
CA ARG A 169 -10.44 7.69 -22.50
C ARG A 169 -11.80 7.48 -21.86
N TRP A 170 -11.94 6.42 -21.07
CA TRP A 170 -13.15 6.16 -20.27
C TRP A 170 -13.44 7.33 -19.32
N GLY A 171 -12.46 7.76 -18.52
CA GLY A 171 -12.60 8.86 -17.57
C GLY A 171 -12.98 10.21 -18.21
N LYS A 172 -12.50 10.47 -19.44
CA LYS A 172 -12.91 11.63 -20.23
C LYS A 172 -14.42 11.59 -20.55
N HIS A 173 -14.92 10.47 -21.06
CA HIS A 173 -16.35 10.32 -21.39
C HIS A 173 -17.25 10.42 -20.16
N ILE A 174 -16.81 9.86 -19.02
CA ILE A 174 -17.50 10.03 -17.74
C ILE A 174 -17.57 11.51 -17.35
N THR A 175 -16.47 12.26 -17.50
CA THR A 175 -16.43 13.70 -17.17
C THR A 175 -17.34 14.52 -18.07
N GLU A 176 -17.41 14.16 -19.35
CA GLU A 176 -18.27 14.78 -20.36
C GLU A 176 -19.75 14.34 -20.25
N LYS A 177 -20.07 13.43 -19.32
CA LYS A 177 -21.40 12.79 -19.15
C LYS A 177 -21.89 12.03 -20.39
N ASP A 178 -20.95 11.57 -21.22
CA ASP A 178 -21.21 10.73 -22.39
C ASP A 178 -21.11 9.25 -21.97
N PHE A 179 -22.16 8.78 -21.29
CA PHE A 179 -22.16 7.43 -20.69
C PHE A 179 -22.15 6.32 -21.73
N ASP A 180 -22.76 6.55 -22.90
CA ASP A 180 -22.77 5.57 -23.99
C ASP A 180 -21.36 5.32 -24.49
N LYS A 181 -20.58 6.38 -24.77
CA LYS A 181 -19.17 6.22 -25.17
C LYS A 181 -18.30 5.66 -24.05
N ALA A 182 -18.57 6.02 -22.80
CA ALA A 182 -17.85 5.43 -21.67
C ALA A 182 -18.05 3.91 -21.63
N GLN A 183 -19.29 3.44 -21.84
CA GLN A 183 -19.62 2.02 -21.90
C GLN A 183 -18.96 1.34 -23.10
N GLU A 184 -18.94 1.97 -24.27
CA GLU A 184 -18.24 1.45 -25.45
C GLU A 184 -16.75 1.20 -25.19
N VAL A 185 -16.08 2.06 -24.40
CA VAL A 185 -14.68 1.82 -24.00
C VAL A 185 -14.56 0.55 -23.16
N ILE A 186 -15.45 0.35 -22.19
CA ILE A 186 -15.45 -0.84 -21.34
C ILE A 186 -15.68 -2.10 -22.20
N ASP A 187 -16.72 -2.10 -23.04
CA ASP A 187 -17.09 -3.24 -23.86
C ASP A 187 -15.98 -3.61 -24.86
N TYR A 188 -15.33 -2.61 -25.45
CA TYR A 188 -14.19 -2.82 -26.34
C TYR A 188 -13.06 -3.56 -25.62
N ASN A 189 -12.66 -3.11 -24.43
CA ASN A 189 -11.53 -3.71 -23.71
C ASN A 189 -11.88 -5.08 -23.11
N LYS A 190 -13.12 -5.28 -22.65
CA LYS A 190 -13.59 -6.57 -22.12
C LYS A 190 -13.58 -7.69 -23.16
N ARG A 191 -13.85 -7.39 -24.43
CA ARG A 191 -13.85 -8.39 -25.52
C ARG A 191 -12.49 -9.05 -25.71
N ASP A 192 -11.43 -8.28 -25.50
CA ASP A 192 -10.05 -8.71 -25.70
C ASP A 192 -9.47 -9.37 -24.43
N TYR A 193 -10.10 -9.19 -23.27
CA TYR A 193 -9.69 -9.87 -22.06
C TYR A 193 -9.85 -11.39 -22.20
N ARG A 194 -8.79 -12.11 -21.81
CA ARG A 194 -8.77 -13.57 -21.70
C ARG A 194 -8.31 -13.90 -20.30
N LYS A 195 -9.15 -14.62 -19.56
CA LYS A 195 -8.79 -15.09 -18.22
C LYS A 195 -7.53 -15.96 -18.32
N PRO A 196 -6.49 -15.71 -17.51
CA PRO A 196 -5.27 -16.50 -17.57
C PRO A 196 -5.54 -17.95 -17.15
N ASP A 197 -4.94 -18.89 -17.88
CA ASP A 197 -4.89 -20.29 -17.49
C ASP A 197 -3.81 -20.47 -16.41
N ILE A 198 -4.24 -20.66 -15.17
CA ILE A 198 -3.35 -20.85 -14.03
C ILE A 198 -3.11 -22.35 -13.85
N VAL A 199 -1.89 -22.80 -14.17
CA VAL A 199 -1.44 -24.16 -13.90
C VAL A 199 -0.54 -24.15 -12.67
N LEU A 200 -1.06 -24.65 -11.54
CA LEU A 200 -0.27 -24.81 -10.32
C LEU A 200 0.57 -26.08 -10.44
N GLN A 201 1.89 -25.92 -10.64
CA GLN A 201 2.81 -27.04 -10.51
C GLN A 201 2.98 -27.34 -9.01
N ARG A 202 2.60 -28.55 -8.58
CA ARG A 202 2.92 -29.03 -7.23
C ARG A 202 4.42 -29.29 -7.18
N GLY A 203 5.13 -28.49 -6.39
CA GLY A 203 6.51 -28.77 -5.97
C GLY A 203 6.59 -29.88 -4.95
#